data_AF-L1P984-F1
#
_entry.id   AF-L1P984-F1
#
_cell.length_a   1.000
_cell.length_b   1.000
_cell.length_c   1.000
_cell.angle_alpha   90.00
_cell.angle_beta   90.00
_cell.angle_gamma   90.00
#
_symmetry.space_group_name_H-M   'P 1'
#
loop_
_entity.id
_entity.type
_entity.pdbx_description
1 polymer ?
#
loop_
_entity_poly.entity_id
_entity_poly.type
_entity_poly.pdbx_seq_one_letter_code
_entity_poly.pdbx_strand_id
1 'polypeptide(L)'
;MKNNDYPTWLVPLDTALQLKGIGFDEPTLFHYYENDFDVTIETNSYYDEGEAQGYLHFYISAFKEENFNRDKKCTSLPTWTDVFDWFRARGYKITFKDINIGTQCAFYHLDIKEGHTFSHFAKKYEKAREGLVMKLIEVHKEFGNNIK
;
A
#
# COMPACT_ATOMS: atom_id res chain seq x y z
N MET A 1 -3.23 -12.61 -12.31
CA MET A 1 -4.01 -11.57 -13.03
C MET A 1 -3.10 -10.80 -13.97
N LYS A 2 -3.57 -10.40 -15.16
CA LYS A 2 -2.79 -9.55 -16.08
C LYS A 2 -2.76 -8.13 -15.51
N ASN A 3 -1.60 -7.47 -15.58
CA ASN A 3 -1.27 -6.15 -14.99
C ASN A 3 -2.16 -4.94 -15.41
N ASN A 4 -3.27 -5.10 -16.14
CA ASN A 4 -4.01 -4.00 -16.74
C ASN A 4 -5.37 -3.64 -16.09
N ASP A 5 -5.87 -4.44 -15.14
CA ASP A 5 -7.22 -4.21 -14.57
C ASP A 5 -7.20 -3.73 -13.10
N TYR A 6 -6.03 -3.49 -12.51
CA TYR A 6 -5.94 -2.96 -11.14
C TYR A 6 -6.15 -1.44 -11.11
N PRO A 7 -6.95 -0.92 -10.15
CA PRO A 7 -7.09 0.51 -9.97
C PRO A 7 -5.74 1.16 -9.64
N THR A 8 -5.44 2.30 -10.28
CA THR A 8 -4.14 2.99 -10.10
C THR A 8 -3.96 3.60 -8.72
N TRP A 9 -5.02 3.74 -7.93
CA TRP A 9 -4.98 4.23 -6.55
C TRP A 9 -4.74 3.12 -5.51
N LEU A 10 -4.84 1.84 -5.90
CA LEU A 10 -4.55 0.69 -5.06
C LEU A 10 -3.12 0.21 -5.33
N VAL A 11 -2.47 -0.33 -4.30
CA VAL A 11 -1.15 -0.95 -4.46
C VAL A 11 -1.30 -2.30 -5.18
N PRO A 12 -0.52 -2.59 -6.25
CA PRO A 12 -0.57 -3.87 -6.94
C PRO A 12 -0.19 -5.04 -6.02
N LEU A 13 -0.78 -6.22 -6.28
CA LEU A 13 -0.56 -7.44 -5.48
C LEU A 13 0.93 -7.75 -5.24
N ASP A 14 1.76 -7.68 -6.27
CA ASP A 14 3.21 -7.96 -6.16
C ASP A 14 3.92 -7.01 -5.18
N THR A 15 3.45 -5.77 -5.08
CA THR A 15 3.98 -4.78 -4.12
C THR A 15 3.43 -5.05 -2.73
N ALA A 16 2.14 -5.40 -2.61
CA ALA A 16 1.52 -5.77 -1.34
C ALA A 16 2.13 -7.02 -0.72
N LEU A 17 2.49 -8.03 -1.52
CA LEU A 17 3.21 -9.22 -1.07
C LEU A 17 4.60 -8.86 -0.51
N GLN A 18 5.30 -7.91 -1.14
CA GLN A 18 6.57 -7.42 -0.62
C GLN A 18 6.41 -6.63 0.69
N LEU A 19 5.34 -5.84 0.81
CA LEU A 19 4.98 -5.13 2.04
C LEU A 19 4.65 -6.10 3.19
N LYS A 20 3.84 -7.14 2.92
CA LYS A 20 3.59 -8.24 3.86
C LYS A 20 4.90 -8.89 4.31
N GLY A 21 5.82 -9.14 3.38
CA GLY A 21 7.13 -9.74 3.66
C GLY A 21 8.04 -8.89 4.56
N ILE A 22 7.81 -7.58 4.65
CA ILE A 22 8.52 -6.68 5.56
C ILE A 22 7.73 -6.35 6.84
N GLY A 23 6.61 -7.04 7.07
CA GLY A 23 5.83 -6.88 8.30
C GLY A 23 4.80 -5.75 8.25
N PHE A 24 4.31 -5.34 7.08
CA PHE A 24 3.15 -4.46 6.99
C PHE A 24 1.94 -5.09 7.71
N ASP A 25 1.35 -4.37 8.65
CA ASP A 25 0.41 -4.90 9.63
C ASP A 25 -0.77 -3.97 9.95
N GLU A 26 -0.95 -2.92 9.15
CA GLU A 26 -2.06 -1.97 9.34
C GLU A 26 -3.39 -2.53 8.81
N PRO A 27 -4.52 -2.07 9.36
CA PRO A 27 -5.82 -2.31 8.77
C PRO A 27 -5.91 -1.83 7.32
N THR A 28 -6.47 -2.66 6.44
CA THR A 28 -6.81 -2.27 5.07
C THR A 28 -8.27 -2.60 4.78
N LEU A 29 -8.88 -1.87 3.84
CA LEU A 29 -10.23 -2.16 3.36
C LEU A 29 -10.25 -3.32 2.35
N PHE A 30 -9.22 -3.38 1.50
CA PHE A 30 -9.08 -4.39 0.46
C PHE A 30 -8.09 -5.45 0.90
N HIS A 31 -8.31 -6.70 0.48
CA HIS A 31 -7.30 -7.74 0.56
C HIS A 31 -7.39 -8.68 -0.63
N TYR A 32 -6.31 -9.39 -0.90
CA TYR A 32 -6.28 -10.50 -1.83
C TYR A 32 -6.49 -11.80 -1.06
N TYR A 33 -7.45 -12.60 -1.48
CA TYR A 33 -7.70 -13.91 -0.88
C TYR A 33 -7.26 -15.02 -1.84
N GLU A 34 -6.28 -15.82 -1.42
CA GLU A 34 -5.62 -16.80 -2.29
C GLU A 34 -6.57 -17.89 -2.80
N ASN A 35 -7.62 -18.25 -2.04
CA ASN A 35 -8.55 -19.31 -2.46
C ASN A 35 -9.51 -18.86 -3.56
N ASP A 36 -9.91 -17.58 -3.55
CA ASP A 36 -10.83 -17.02 -4.54
C ASP A 36 -10.08 -16.34 -5.70
N PHE A 37 -8.76 -16.21 -5.58
CA PHE A 37 -7.84 -15.61 -6.55
C PHE A 37 -8.20 -14.17 -6.94
N ASP A 38 -8.88 -13.42 -6.06
CA ASP A 38 -9.40 -12.08 -6.34
C ASP A 38 -9.19 -11.10 -5.17
N VAL A 39 -9.42 -9.82 -5.46
CA VAL A 39 -9.49 -8.73 -4.49
C VAL A 39 -10.88 -8.68 -3.89
N THR A 40 -10.96 -8.71 -2.56
CA THR A 40 -12.21 -8.74 -1.81
C THR A 40 -12.27 -7.59 -0.81
N ILE A 41 -13.50 -7.25 -0.42
CA ILE A 41 -13.83 -6.36 0.70
C ILE A 41 -14.77 -7.15 1.60
N GLU A 42 -14.57 -7.09 2.91
CA GLU A 42 -15.46 -7.71 3.89
C GLU A 42 -16.40 -6.68 4.51
N THR A 43 -17.60 -7.14 4.87
CA THR A 43 -18.49 -6.40 5.76
C THR A 43 -18.26 -6.80 7.21
N ASN A 44 -18.64 -5.93 8.14
CA ASN A 44 -18.75 -6.28 9.54
C ASN A 44 -19.89 -7.28 9.73
N SER A 45 -19.74 -8.19 10.69
CA SER A 45 -20.72 -9.27 10.95
C SER A 45 -22.13 -8.78 11.31
N TYR A 46 -22.28 -7.50 11.63
CA TYR A 46 -23.58 -6.84 11.84
C TYR A 46 -24.40 -6.72 10.54
N TYR A 47 -23.72 -6.69 9.39
CA TYR A 47 -24.31 -6.56 8.06
C TYR A 47 -24.29 -7.88 7.28
N ASP A 48 -23.97 -9.00 7.93
CA ASP A 48 -24.14 -10.36 7.38
C ASP A 48 -25.64 -10.73 7.40
N GLU A 49 -26.46 -9.92 6.73
CA GLU A 49 -27.87 -10.25 6.56
C GLU A 49 -28.00 -11.31 5.47
N GLY A 50 -28.46 -12.49 5.90
CA GLY A 50 -28.83 -13.58 5.02
C GLY A 50 -29.81 -13.11 3.95
N GLU A 51 -29.45 -13.37 2.69
CA GLU A 51 -30.25 -13.11 1.48
C GLU A 51 -30.38 -11.65 1.05
N ALA A 52 -29.29 -11.08 0.53
CA ALA A 52 -29.34 -9.88 -0.31
C ALA A 52 -30.00 -10.19 -1.68
N GLN A 53 -31.33 -10.20 -1.74
CA GLN A 53 -32.07 -10.11 -3.00
C GLN A 53 -32.05 -8.67 -3.52
N GLY A 54 -31.41 -8.44 -4.67
CA GLY A 54 -31.82 -7.39 -5.60
C GLY A 54 -30.80 -6.29 -5.90
N TYR A 55 -30.24 -5.59 -4.92
CA TYR A 55 -29.25 -4.53 -5.15
C TYR A 55 -28.30 -4.40 -3.95
N LEU A 56 -27.01 -4.61 -4.19
CA LEU A 56 -25.98 -4.62 -3.16
C LEU A 56 -25.51 -3.17 -2.87
N HIS A 57 -26.30 -2.44 -2.08
CA HIS A 57 -25.88 -1.15 -1.53
C HIS A 57 -25.35 -1.35 -0.12
N PHE A 58 -24.12 -0.94 0.13
CA PHE A 58 -23.52 -0.95 1.47
C PHE A 58 -23.32 0.48 1.98
N TYR A 59 -23.53 0.67 3.28
CA TYR A 59 -23.01 1.83 3.97
C TYR A 59 -21.49 1.74 4.06
N ILE A 60 -20.77 2.87 3.99
CA ILE A 60 -19.32 2.88 4.20
C ILE A 60 -18.97 2.26 5.57
N SER A 61 -19.79 2.54 6.59
CA SER A 61 -19.65 1.97 7.93
C SER A 61 -19.89 0.45 8.00
N ALA A 62 -20.43 -0.16 6.95
CA ALA A 62 -20.62 -1.60 6.88
C ALA A 62 -19.31 -2.31 6.54
N PHE A 63 -18.36 -1.64 5.92
CA PHE A 63 -17.10 -2.26 5.57
C PHE A 63 -16.19 -2.44 6.78
N LYS A 64 -15.41 -3.51 6.71
CA LYS A 64 -14.46 -3.91 7.73
C LYS A 64 -13.06 -3.57 7.25
N GLU A 65 -12.36 -2.78 8.04
CA GLU A 65 -10.92 -2.59 7.91
C GLU A 65 -10.20 -3.49 8.93
N GLU A 66 -9.27 -4.31 8.46
CA GLU A 66 -8.54 -5.22 9.32
C GLU A 66 -7.14 -5.52 8.77
N ASN A 67 -6.22 -5.91 9.65
CA ASN A 67 -4.95 -6.49 9.23
C ASN A 67 -5.19 -7.91 8.70
N PHE A 68 -5.37 -8.02 7.39
CA PHE A 68 -5.54 -9.31 6.71
C PHE A 68 -4.24 -10.11 6.60
N ASN A 69 -3.08 -9.49 6.82
CA ASN A 69 -1.78 -10.21 6.78
C ASN A 69 -1.61 -11.20 7.94
N ARG A 70 -2.47 -11.14 8.96
CA ARG A 70 -2.53 -12.15 10.05
C ARG A 70 -2.92 -13.54 9.55
N ASP A 71 -3.69 -13.62 8.46
CA ASP A 71 -4.01 -14.88 7.80
C ASP A 71 -2.93 -15.19 6.74
N LYS A 72 -2.49 -16.45 6.72
CA LYS A 72 -1.53 -16.91 5.71
C LYS A 72 -2.12 -16.87 4.31
N LYS A 73 -3.44 -17.05 4.17
CA LYS A 73 -4.16 -17.11 2.89
C LYS A 73 -4.63 -15.74 2.38
N CYS A 74 -4.44 -14.68 3.17
CA CYS A 74 -4.85 -13.33 2.79
C CYS A 74 -3.64 -12.40 2.69
N THR A 75 -3.67 -11.45 1.78
CA THR A 75 -2.69 -10.36 1.70
C THR A 75 -3.42 -9.03 1.74
N SER A 76 -3.13 -8.22 2.74
CA SER A 76 -3.66 -6.86 2.87
C SER A 76 -3.28 -6.06 1.62
N LEU A 77 -4.25 -5.39 1.00
CA LEU A 77 -4.05 -4.54 -0.18
C LEU A 77 -4.23 -3.08 0.24
N PRO A 78 -3.16 -2.42 0.69
CA PRO A 78 -3.22 -1.02 1.06
C PRO A 78 -3.40 -0.11 -0.16
N THR A 79 -3.92 1.09 0.09
CA THR A 79 -3.74 2.22 -0.83
C THR A 79 -2.31 2.75 -0.73
N TRP A 80 -1.91 3.57 -1.70
CA TRP A 80 -0.61 4.24 -1.61
C TRP A 80 -0.47 5.14 -0.38
N THR A 81 -1.58 5.71 0.10
CA THR A 81 -1.60 6.54 1.31
C THR A 81 -1.26 5.71 2.54
N ASP A 82 -1.91 4.56 2.72
CA ASP A 82 -1.69 3.66 3.86
C ASP A 82 -0.23 3.21 3.93
N VAL A 83 0.38 2.89 2.78
CA VAL A 83 1.80 2.53 2.70
C VAL A 83 2.70 3.66 3.19
N PHE A 84 2.47 4.90 2.72
CA PHE A 84 3.30 6.02 3.13
C PHE A 84 3.13 6.35 4.60
N ASP A 85 1.92 6.23 5.15
CA ASP A 85 1.67 6.47 6.56
C ASP A 85 2.34 5.41 7.44
N TRP A 86 2.32 4.14 7.02
CA TRP A 86 3.06 3.05 7.67
C TRP A 86 4.56 3.30 7.75
N PHE A 87 5.17 3.76 6.65
CA PHE A 87 6.59 4.15 6.64
C PHE A 87 6.84 5.40 7.51
N ARG A 88 5.99 6.43 7.45
CA ARG A 88 6.16 7.63 8.29
C ARG A 88 6.06 7.32 9.78
N ALA A 89 5.15 6.45 10.18
CA ALA A 89 5.01 5.98 11.56
C ALA A 89 6.29 5.27 12.06
N ARG A 90 7.08 4.70 11.14
CA ARG A 90 8.38 4.08 11.39
C ARG A 90 9.56 5.05 11.23
N GLY A 91 9.32 6.36 11.21
CA GLY A 91 10.37 7.39 11.21
C GLY A 91 10.95 7.75 9.84
N TYR A 92 10.41 7.20 8.74
CA TYR A 92 10.84 7.56 7.40
C TYR A 92 10.31 8.95 7.03
N LYS A 93 11.21 9.91 6.77
CA LYS A 93 10.81 11.26 6.35
C LYS A 93 10.60 11.29 4.85
N ILE A 94 9.34 11.14 4.42
CA ILE A 94 8.95 11.13 3.00
C ILE A 94 8.49 12.53 2.60
N THR A 95 9.23 13.21 1.70
CA THR A 95 8.86 14.55 1.22
C THR A 95 8.79 14.64 -0.31
N PHE A 96 7.80 15.37 -0.81
CA PHE A 96 7.69 15.81 -2.20
C PHE A 96 8.35 17.18 -2.36
N LYS A 97 9.05 17.43 -3.46
CA LYS A 97 9.99 18.56 -3.57
C LYS A 97 10.07 19.18 -4.97
N ASP A 98 9.09 19.89 -5.52
CA ASP A 98 9.18 20.31 -6.95
C ASP A 98 10.55 20.92 -7.41
N ILE A 99 11.30 20.19 -8.24
CA ILE A 99 12.58 20.52 -8.89
C ILE A 99 12.29 20.38 -10.39
N ASN A 100 11.98 21.51 -11.00
CA ASN A 100 11.83 21.62 -12.44
C ASN A 100 13.20 21.45 -13.13
N ILE A 101 13.56 20.22 -13.48
CA ILE A 101 14.65 19.94 -14.44
C ILE A 101 14.00 19.59 -15.79
N GLY A 102 13.61 20.60 -16.55
CA GLY A 102 12.98 20.43 -17.86
C GLY A 102 11.54 19.89 -17.76
N THR A 103 11.21 18.80 -18.48
CA THR A 103 9.88 18.16 -18.50
C THR A 103 9.74 17.00 -17.50
N GLN A 104 10.69 16.86 -16.56
CA GLN A 104 10.67 15.82 -15.55
C GLN A 104 10.14 16.37 -14.24
N CYS A 105 9.19 15.65 -13.65
CA CYS A 105 8.94 15.76 -12.22
C CYS A 105 9.98 14.89 -11.50
N ALA A 106 10.66 15.37 -10.47
CA ALA A 106 11.06 14.45 -9.40
C ALA A 106 9.86 14.36 -8.42
N PHE A 107 9.81 13.57 -7.36
CA PHE A 107 10.50 13.79 -6.10
C PHE A 107 10.26 12.65 -5.18
N TYR A 108 11.31 12.22 -4.49
CA TYR A 108 11.27 12.06 -3.04
C TYR A 108 12.64 12.47 -2.46
N HIS A 109 12.64 13.16 -1.32
CA HIS A 109 13.79 13.17 -0.43
C HIS A 109 13.39 12.33 0.78
N LEU A 110 14.01 11.16 0.87
CA LEU A 110 13.86 10.25 1.99
C LEU A 110 15.07 10.44 2.89
N ASP A 111 14.89 11.04 4.07
CA ASP A 111 15.92 11.06 5.11
C ASP A 111 15.66 9.87 6.04
N ILE A 112 16.45 8.81 5.86
CA ILE A 112 16.42 7.61 6.70
C ILE A 112 17.38 7.87 7.86
N LYS A 113 17.01 7.43 9.06
CA LYS A 113 17.93 7.37 10.21
C LYS A 113 19.22 6.68 9.74
N GLU A 114 20.39 7.30 9.99
CA GLU A 114 21.73 6.96 9.46
C GLU A 114 22.19 7.70 8.18
N GLY A 115 21.44 8.69 7.68
CA GLY A 115 21.94 9.63 6.66
C GLY A 115 21.85 9.11 5.22
N HIS A 116 21.12 8.01 5.01
CA HIS A 116 20.79 7.55 3.66
C HIS A 116 19.72 8.45 3.08
N THR A 117 20.11 9.23 2.06
CA THR A 117 19.20 10.00 1.23
C THR A 117 19.00 9.31 -0.11
N PHE A 118 17.74 9.12 -0.49
CA PHE A 118 17.39 8.66 -1.83
C PHE A 118 16.52 9.68 -2.56
N SER A 119 16.74 9.80 -3.86
CA SER A 119 15.90 10.58 -4.77
C SER A 119 15.64 9.82 -6.06
N HIS A 120 14.37 9.85 -6.50
CA HIS A 120 13.92 9.22 -7.73
C HIS A 120 13.30 10.26 -8.66
N PHE A 121 13.59 10.13 -9.95
CA PHE A 121 13.12 11.03 -11.01
C PHE A 121 12.26 10.25 -11.99
N ALA A 122 11.03 10.72 -12.24
CA ALA A 122 10.13 10.07 -13.19
C ALA A 122 9.24 11.09 -13.90
N LYS A 123 9.02 10.90 -15.20
CA LYS A 123 8.21 11.82 -16.02
C LYS A 123 6.73 11.91 -15.60
N LYS A 124 6.25 11.00 -14.76
CA LYS A 124 4.86 10.93 -14.29
C LYS A 124 4.83 10.66 -12.80
N TYR A 125 3.86 11.26 -12.11
CA TYR A 125 3.64 11.10 -10.68
C TYR A 125 3.48 9.62 -10.27
N GLU A 126 2.69 8.84 -11.00
CA GLU A 126 2.41 7.44 -10.68
C GLU A 126 3.71 6.61 -10.69
N LYS A 127 4.58 6.85 -11.68
CA LYS A 127 5.88 6.18 -11.76
C LYS A 127 6.84 6.62 -10.68
N ALA A 128 6.80 7.89 -10.29
CA ALA A 128 7.58 8.36 -9.15
C ALA A 128 7.13 7.63 -7.86
N ARG A 129 5.82 7.61 -7.60
CA ARG A 129 5.18 6.97 -6.44
C ARG A 129 5.49 5.49 -6.35
N GLU A 130 5.34 4.74 -7.45
CA GLU A 130 5.71 3.33 -7.53
C GLU A 130 7.20 3.12 -7.21
N GLY A 131 8.07 3.91 -7.84
CA GLY A 131 9.51 3.83 -7.65
C GLY A 131 9.95 4.11 -6.20
N LEU A 132 9.28 5.04 -5.52
CA LEU A 132 9.55 5.30 -4.11
C LEU A 132 9.19 4.12 -3.23
N VAL A 133 7.97 3.59 -3.35
CA VAL A 133 7.52 2.49 -2.49
C VAL A 133 8.45 1.29 -2.63
N MET A 134 8.86 0.96 -3.86
CA MET A 134 9.83 -0.10 -4.08
C MET A 134 11.17 0.17 -3.37
N LYS A 135 11.66 1.41 -3.40
CA LYS A 135 12.90 1.77 -2.70
C LYS A 135 12.75 1.78 -1.18
N LEU A 136 11.60 2.22 -0.66
CA LEU A 136 11.27 2.16 0.77
C LEU A 136 11.27 0.71 1.27
N ILE A 137 10.68 -0.20 0.50
CA ILE A 137 10.70 -1.64 0.79
C ILE A 137 12.13 -2.17 0.82
N GLU A 138 12.95 -1.85 -0.18
CA GLU A 138 14.36 -2.26 -0.25
C GLU A 138 15.14 -1.78 0.98
N VAL A 139 15.07 -0.49 1.29
CA VAL A 139 15.72 0.09 2.48
C VAL A 139 15.21 -0.54 3.76
N HIS A 140 13.91 -0.81 3.89
CA HIS A 140 13.36 -1.42 5.09
C HIS A 140 13.84 -2.86 5.28
N LYS A 141 14.01 -3.63 4.20
CA LYS A 141 14.62 -4.96 4.27
C LYS A 141 16.06 -4.91 4.79
N GLU A 142 16.82 -3.88 4.39
CA GLU A 142 18.22 -3.71 4.79
C GLU A 142 18.38 -3.15 6.21
N PHE A 143 17.59 -2.14 6.58
CA PHE A 143 17.81 -1.31 7.77
C PHE A 143 16.64 -1.27 8.76
N GLY A 144 15.46 -1.80 8.41
CA GLY A 144 14.21 -1.61 9.15
C GLY A 144 14.26 -2.00 10.63
N ASN A 145 15.08 -2.99 10.99
CA ASN A 145 15.27 -3.42 12.39
C ASN A 145 16.05 -2.41 13.26
N ASN A 146 16.79 -1.49 12.64
CA ASN A 146 17.62 -0.47 13.32
C ASN A 146 16.91 0.88 13.46
N ILE A 147 15.73 1.03 12.85
CA ILE A 147 14.93 2.26 12.89
C ILE A 147 13.98 2.17 14.10
N LYS A 148 14.54 2.27 15.31
CA LYS A 148 13.80 2.48 16.56
C LYS A 148 14.16 3.82 17.17
#